data_AF-A0A0G0HC86-F1
#
_entry.id   AF-A0A0G0HC86-F1
#
_cell.length_a   1.000
_cell.length_b   1.000
_cell.length_c   1.000
_cell.angle_alpha   90.00
_cell.angle_beta   90.00
_cell.angle_gamma   90.00
#
_symmetry.space_group_name_H-M   'P 1'
#
loop_
_entity.id
_entity.type
_entity.pdbx_description
1 polymer ?
#
loop_
_entity_poly.entity_id
_entity_poly.type
_entity_poly.pdbx_seq_one_letter_code
_entity_poly.pdbx_strand_id
1 'polypeptide(L)'
;MNDLDIPIFKKTYELYKLLHEYRKSVPKQDRYTVFERCEIFVMAVTEGVIQAGTESKLNKVATLEHVSLKLNMLRVFIRLLKDVKTIDNKKYVTLENIVDEIGRMLGGWIKSCKTT
;
A
#
# COMPACT_ATOMS: atom_id res chain seq x y z
N MET A 1 12.02 7.75 17.94
CA MET A 1 11.38 8.44 16.81
C MET A 1 9.93 8.02 16.86
N ASN A 2 8.95 8.92 16.77
CA ASN A 2 7.56 8.50 16.80
C ASN A 2 7.24 7.86 15.45
N ASP A 3 6.99 6.56 15.41
CA ASP A 3 6.84 5.79 14.15
C ASP A 3 5.65 6.31 13.31
N LEU A 4 4.74 7.04 13.94
CA LEU A 4 3.57 7.67 13.33
C LEU A 4 3.89 8.95 12.52
N ASP A 5 5.09 9.52 12.68
CA ASP A 5 5.50 10.74 11.95
C ASP A 5 6.16 10.47 10.60
N ILE A 6 6.29 9.19 10.22
CA ILE A 6 6.83 8.79 8.92
C ILE A 6 5.83 9.21 7.82
N PRO A 7 6.21 10.07 6.84
CA PRO A 7 5.26 10.57 5.83
C PRO A 7 4.59 9.46 5.02
N ILE A 8 5.33 8.39 4.68
CA ILE A 8 4.78 7.25 3.93
C ILE A 8 3.75 6.48 4.75
N PHE A 9 3.90 6.38 6.08
CA PHE A 9 2.90 5.75 6.95
C PHE A 9 1.55 6.48 6.89
N LYS A 10 1.57 7.82 6.90
CA LYS A 10 0.33 8.61 6.78
C LYS A 10 -0.42 8.29 5.48
N LYS A 11 0.31 8.12 4.37
CA LYS A 11 -0.26 7.76 3.07
C LYS A 11 -0.82 6.33 3.03
N THR A 12 -0.15 5.36 3.65
CA THR A 12 -0.68 3.99 3.72
C THR A 12 -1.94 3.92 4.59
N TYR A 13 -2.01 4.73 5.66
CA TYR A 13 -3.20 4.87 6.50
C TYR A 13 -4.38 5.50 5.73
N GLU A 14 -4.14 6.58 4.98
CA GLU A 14 -5.14 7.19 4.09
C GLU A 14 -5.68 6.19 3.06
N LEU A 15 -4.79 5.40 2.45
CA LEU A 15 -5.17 4.37 1.49
C LEU A 15 -6.09 3.31 2.11
N TYR A 16 -5.78 2.84 3.33
CA TYR A 16 -6.62 1.87 4.03
C TYR A 16 -7.99 2.45 4.35
N LYS A 17 -8.05 3.69 4.86
CA LYS A 17 -9.31 4.38 5.14
C LYS A 17 -10.20 4.44 3.90
N LEU A 18 -9.63 4.81 2.76
CA LEU A 18 -10.36 4.91 1.50
C LEU A 18 -10.86 3.55 1.01
N LEU A 19 -10.02 2.50 1.07
CA LEU A 19 -10.47 1.14 0.79
C LEU A 19 -11.65 0.78 1.69
N HIS A 20 -11.53 0.98 3.00
CA HIS A 20 -12.61 0.66 3.94
C HIS A 20 -13.92 1.37 3.61
N GLU A 21 -13.87 2.65 3.21
CA GLU A 21 -15.04 3.40 2.75
C GLU A 21 -15.70 2.76 1.52
N TYR A 22 -14.90 2.29 0.56
CA TYR A 22 -15.40 1.62 -0.65
C TYR A 22 -16.01 0.25 -0.39
N ARG A 23 -15.67 -0.41 0.72
CA ARG A 23 -16.17 -1.74 1.10
C ARG A 23 -17.70 -1.84 1.08
N LYS A 24 -18.39 -0.75 1.42
CA LYS A 24 -19.86 -0.68 1.41
C LYS A 24 -20.46 -0.87 0.01
N SER A 25 -19.73 -0.48 -1.03
CA SER A 25 -20.16 -0.59 -2.43
C SER A 25 -19.75 -1.89 -3.12
N VAL A 26 -18.99 -2.74 -2.44
CA VAL A 26 -18.43 -3.99 -2.99
C VAL A 26 -19.48 -5.10 -2.92
N PRO A 27 -19.77 -5.80 -4.03
CA PRO A 27 -20.62 -6.99 -4.05
C PRO A 27 -20.13 -8.06 -3.06
N LYS A 28 -21.06 -8.79 -2.44
CA LYS A 28 -20.72 -9.79 -1.41
C LYS A 28 -19.74 -10.87 -1.92
N GLN A 29 -19.86 -11.25 -3.19
CA GLN A 29 -18.99 -12.25 -3.84
C GLN A 29 -17.51 -11.79 -3.96
N ASP A 30 -17.26 -10.49 -4.13
CA ASP A 30 -15.91 -9.94 -4.34
C ASP A 30 -15.27 -9.49 -3.02
N ARG A 31 -16.09 -9.32 -1.98
CA ARG A 31 -15.68 -8.79 -0.68
C ARG A 31 -14.64 -9.67 0.00
N TYR A 32 -14.85 -10.99 -0.02
CA TYR A 32 -14.00 -12.00 0.64
C TYR A 32 -12.99 -12.62 -0.34
N THR A 33 -12.76 -11.98 -1.48
CA THR A 33 -11.78 -12.42 -2.48
C THR A 33 -10.78 -11.30 -2.73
N VAL A 34 -10.81 -10.66 -3.91
CA VAL A 34 -9.83 -9.64 -4.31
C VAL A 34 -9.86 -8.40 -3.40
N PHE A 35 -11.04 -8.03 -2.88
CA PHE A 35 -11.15 -6.84 -2.05
C PHE A 35 -10.47 -7.01 -0.68
N GLU A 36 -10.74 -8.12 0.01
CA GLU A 36 -10.06 -8.47 1.26
C GLU A 36 -8.54 -8.60 1.06
N ARG A 37 -8.09 -9.14 -0.09
CA ARG A 37 -6.65 -9.17 -0.42
C ARG A 37 -6.06 -7.76 -0.51
N CYS A 38 -6.79 -6.77 -1.02
CA CYS A 38 -6.33 -5.38 -1.00
C CYS A 38 -6.19 -4.86 0.44
N GLU A 39 -7.20 -5.09 1.30
CA GLU A 39 -7.16 -4.68 2.71
C GLU A 39 -5.95 -5.28 3.43
N ILE A 40 -5.71 -6.59 3.25
CA ILE A 40 -4.55 -7.30 3.84
C ILE A 40 -3.23 -6.71 3.36
N PHE A 41 -3.07 -6.47 2.06
CA PHE A 41 -1.81 -5.97 1.51
C PHE A 41 -1.51 -4.53 1.92
N VAL A 42 -2.52 -3.66 2.03
CA VAL A 42 -2.32 -2.29 2.56
C VAL A 42 -1.87 -2.33 4.02
N MET A 43 -2.46 -3.20 4.85
CA MET A 43 -2.01 -3.39 6.23
C MET A 43 -0.57 -3.91 6.28
N ALA A 44 -0.22 -4.88 5.43
CA ALA A 44 1.13 -5.43 5.36
C ALA A 44 2.18 -4.41 4.85
N VAL A 45 1.80 -3.49 3.97
CA VAL A 45 2.65 -2.36 3.56
C VAL A 45 2.82 -1.38 4.73
N THR A 46 1.74 -1.08 5.45
CA THR A 46 1.77 -0.18 6.63
C THR A 46 2.69 -0.74 7.72
N GLU A 47 2.55 -2.02 8.05
CA GLU A 47 3.39 -2.74 9.01
C GLU A 47 4.86 -2.68 8.60
N GLY A 48 5.18 -3.02 7.35
CA GLY A 48 6.57 -3.03 6.89
C GLY A 48 7.19 -1.63 6.80
N VAL A 49 6.41 -0.58 6.57
CA VAL A 49 6.86 0.81 6.65
C VAL A 49 7.27 1.17 8.09
N ILE A 50 6.48 0.76 9.08
CA ILE A 50 6.80 0.96 10.50
C ILE A 50 8.07 0.17 10.86
N GLN A 51 8.14 -1.10 10.45
CA GLN A 51 9.31 -1.94 10.68
C GLN A 51 10.59 -1.31 10.09
N ALA A 52 10.55 -0.86 8.84
CA ALA A 52 11.69 -0.17 8.22
C ALA A 52 12.04 1.14 8.96
N GLY A 53 11.07 1.79 9.60
CA GLY A 53 11.29 2.97 10.45
C GLY A 53 12.19 2.67 11.65
N THR A 54 11.99 1.52 12.29
CA THR A 54 12.69 1.11 13.53
C THR A 54 13.99 0.37 13.29
N GLU A 55 14.20 -0.18 12.09
CA GLU A 55 15.40 -0.95 11.76
C GLU A 55 16.66 -0.10 11.56
N SER A 56 17.82 -0.72 11.83
CA SER A 56 19.13 -0.19 11.43
C SER A 56 19.29 -0.23 9.91
N LYS A 57 20.15 0.64 9.37
CA LYS A 57 20.34 0.78 7.91
C LYS A 57 20.59 -0.54 7.17
N LEU A 58 21.34 -1.47 7.78
CA LEU A 58 21.73 -2.75 7.17
C LEU A 58 20.52 -3.63 6.82
N ASN A 59 19.54 -3.72 7.72
CA ASN A 59 18.34 -4.56 7.52
C ASN A 59 17.22 -3.81 6.78
N LYS A 60 17.19 -2.47 6.94
CA LYS A 60 16.15 -1.58 6.40
C LYS A 60 15.93 -1.73 4.90
N VAL A 61 17.01 -1.89 4.12
CA VAL A 61 16.91 -1.99 2.65
C VAL A 61 16.11 -3.23 2.24
N ALA A 62 16.41 -4.38 2.83
CA ALA A 62 15.70 -5.63 2.53
C ALA A 62 14.22 -5.54 2.89
N THR A 63 13.89 -4.94 4.05
CA THR A 63 12.52 -4.69 4.48
C THR A 63 11.78 -3.77 3.50
N LEU A 64 12.39 -2.66 3.09
CA LEU A 64 11.78 -1.73 2.14
C LEU A 64 11.58 -2.35 0.75
N GLU A 65 12.49 -3.20 0.27
CA GLU A 65 12.32 -3.95 -0.97
C GLU A 65 11.16 -4.94 -0.88
N HIS A 66 11.02 -5.64 0.26
CA HIS A 66 9.88 -6.51 0.51
C HIS A 66 8.55 -5.75 0.57
N VAL A 67 8.53 -4.56 1.20
CA VAL A 67 7.38 -3.65 1.19
C VAL A 67 7.03 -3.20 -0.22
N SER A 68 8.04 -2.88 -1.04
CA SER A 68 7.84 -2.51 -2.44
C SER A 68 7.21 -3.64 -3.25
N LEU A 69 7.59 -4.89 -3.00
CA LEU A 69 6.97 -6.06 -3.64
C LEU A 69 5.48 -6.18 -3.26
N LYS A 70 5.16 -6.04 -1.97
CA LYS A 70 3.77 -6.03 -1.48
C LYS A 70 2.95 -4.90 -2.13
N LEU A 71 3.50 -3.70 -2.25
CA LEU A 71 2.83 -2.59 -2.93
C LEU A 71 2.57 -2.89 -4.41
N ASN A 72 3.51 -3.54 -5.10
CA ASN A 72 3.31 -3.95 -6.49
C ASN A 72 2.17 -4.98 -6.62
N MET A 73 2.10 -5.95 -5.70
CA MET A 73 0.97 -6.89 -5.65
C MET A 73 -0.36 -6.19 -5.39
N LEU A 74 -0.38 -5.20 -4.50
CA LEU A 74 -1.56 -4.37 -4.27
C LEU A 74 -2.00 -3.64 -5.55
N ARG A 75 -1.06 -3.10 -6.34
CA ARG A 75 -1.37 -2.46 -7.63
C ARG A 75 -2.07 -3.43 -8.59
N VAL A 76 -1.62 -4.68 -8.63
CA VAL A 76 -2.27 -5.74 -9.43
C VAL A 76 -3.69 -6.01 -8.93
N PHE A 77 -3.91 -6.14 -7.62
CA PHE A 77 -5.25 -6.37 -7.09
C PHE A 77 -6.21 -5.21 -7.32
N ILE A 78 -5.74 -3.95 -7.22
CA ILE A 78 -6.56 -2.77 -7.52
C ILE A 78 -6.96 -2.74 -9.00
N ARG A 79 -6.06 -3.11 -9.92
CA ARG A 79 -6.40 -3.28 -11.33
C ARG A 79 -7.44 -4.38 -11.53
N LEU A 80 -7.25 -5.52 -10.86
CA LEU A 80 -8.20 -6.62 -10.94
C LEU A 80 -9.60 -6.20 -10.44
N LEU A 81 -9.71 -5.42 -9.36
CA LEU A 81 -10.99 -4.89 -8.87
C LEU A 81 -11.75 -4.11 -9.95
N LYS A 82 -11.03 -3.35 -10.79
CA LYS A 82 -11.62 -2.65 -11.93
C LYS A 82 -12.02 -3.63 -13.04
N ASP A 83 -11.14 -4.56 -13.39
CA ASP A 83 -11.34 -5.48 -14.51
C ASP A 83 -12.53 -6.43 -14.27
N VAL A 84 -12.71 -6.88 -13.02
CA VAL A 84 -13.89 -7.66 -12.60
C VAL A 84 -15.11 -6.80 -12.24
N LYS A 85 -15.03 -5.47 -12.46
CA LYS A 85 -16.10 -4.49 -12.23
C LYS A 85 -16.59 -4.41 -10.78
N THR A 86 -15.74 -4.79 -9.82
CA THR A 86 -16.00 -4.62 -8.39
C THR A 86 -15.99 -3.15 -7.98
N ILE A 87 -15.16 -2.32 -8.64
CA ILE A 87 -15.12 -0.86 -8.46
C ILE A 87 -15.26 -0.14 -9.79
N ASP A 88 -15.78 1.09 -9.75
CA ASP A 88 -15.84 1.96 -10.91
C ASP A 88 -14.47 2.59 -11.23
N ASN A 89 -14.35 3.15 -12.44
CA ASN A 89 -13.09 3.73 -12.92
C ASN A 89 -12.63 4.93 -12.07
N LYS A 90 -13.56 5.68 -11.45
CA LYS A 90 -13.20 6.83 -10.60
C LYS A 90 -12.52 6.35 -9.33
N LYS A 91 -13.09 5.35 -8.66
CA LYS A 91 -12.49 4.70 -7.47
C LYS A 91 -11.14 4.09 -7.79
N TYR A 92 -11.02 3.40 -8.93
CA TYR A 92 -9.77 2.82 -9.41
C TYR A 92 -8.67 3.88 -9.55
N VAL A 93 -8.93 4.97 -10.29
CA VAL A 93 -7.94 6.04 -10.51
C VAL A 93 -7.52 6.67 -9.18
N THR A 94 -8.46 6.92 -8.25
CA THR A 94 -8.12 7.45 -6.94
C THR A 94 -7.19 6.51 -6.16
N LEU A 95 -7.47 5.20 -6.14
CA LEU A 95 -6.62 4.22 -5.45
C LEU A 95 -5.23 4.11 -6.11
N GLU A 96 -5.18 4.03 -7.43
CA GLU A 96 -3.92 3.89 -8.17
C GLU A 96 -3.00 5.11 -7.97
N ASN A 97 -3.57 6.33 -7.95
CA ASN A 97 -2.80 7.54 -7.67
C ASN A 97 -2.12 7.53 -6.29
N ILE A 98 -2.83 7.05 -5.26
CA ILE A 98 -2.29 6.95 -3.90
C ILE A 98 -1.20 5.86 -3.85
N VAL A 99 -1.44 4.70 -4.47
CA VAL A 99 -0.45 3.62 -4.57
C VAL A 99 0.82 4.08 -5.29
N ASP A 100 0.70 4.86 -6.35
CA ASP A 100 1.84 5.40 -7.08
C ASP A 100 2.61 6.45 -6.27
N GLU A 101 1.92 7.26 -5.47
CA GLU A 101 2.56 8.17 -4.52
C GLU A 101 3.38 7.40 -3.48
N ILE A 102 2.80 6.38 -2.85
CA ILE A 102 3.51 5.49 -1.90
C ILE A 102 4.72 4.83 -2.59
N GLY A 103 4.57 4.40 -3.85
CA GLY A 103 5.65 3.79 -4.62
C GLY A 103 6.83 4.73 -4.86
N ARG A 104 6.57 6.00 -5.19
CA ARG A 104 7.61 7.03 -5.32
C ARG A 104 8.33 7.26 -3.99
N MET A 105 7.59 7.31 -2.88
CA MET A 105 8.15 7.48 -1.54
C MET A 105 9.05 6.30 -1.13
N LEU A 106 8.60 5.05 -1.37
CA LEU A 106 9.43 3.85 -1.14
C LEU A 106 10.71 3.89 -1.98
N GLY A 107 10.59 4.19 -3.28
CA GLY A 107 11.73 4.26 -4.18
C GLY A 107 12.76 5.29 -3.74
N GLY A 108 12.32 6.47 -3.29
CA GLY A 108 13.19 7.49 -2.71
C GLY A 108 13.89 7.01 -1.44
N TRP A 109 13.15 6.36 -0.54
CA TRP A 109 13.69 5.87 0.73
C TRP A 109 14.73 4.75 0.51
N ILE A 110 14.44 3.79 -0.35
CA ILE A 110 15.39 2.72 -0.72
C ILE A 110 16.69 3.31 -1.28
N LYS A 111 16.58 4.25 -2.23
CA LYS A 111 17.76 4.93 -2.80
C LYS A 111 18.58 5.63 -1.71
N SER A 112 17.93 6.40 -0.83
CA SER A 112 18.63 7.08 0.28
C SER A 112 19.35 6.12 1.24
N CYS A 113 18.85 4.90 1.40
CA CYS A 113 19.50 3.88 2.25
C CYS A 113 20.67 3.19 1.55
N LYS A 114 20.70 3.13 0.21
CA LYS A 114 21.79 2.51 -0.58
C LYS A 114 22.94 3.47 -0.88
N THR A 115 22.68 4.78 -0.92
CA THR A 115 23.66 5.81 -1.32
C THR A 115 24.47 6.37 -0.13
N THR A 116 24.44 5.74 1.05
CA THR A 116 25.19 6.21 2.23
C THR A 116 25.69 5.06 3.07
#